data_AF-G4D6P0-F1
#
_entry.id   AF-G4D6P0-F1
#
_cell.length_a   1.000
_cell.length_b   1.000
_cell.length_c   1.000
_cell.angle_alpha   90.00
_cell.angle_beta   90.00
_cell.angle_gamma   90.00
#
_symmetry.space_group_name_H-M   'P 1'
#
loop_
_entity.id
_entity.type
_entity.pdbx_description
1 polymer ?
#
loop_
_entity_poly.entity_id
_entity_poly.type
_entity_poly.pdbx_seq_one_letter_code
_entity_poly.pdbx_strand_id
1 'polypeptide(L)'
;MNYNIELEVYNGPYDLILDLVKKNELDIYDIEINLITSQFLEYIKAVEELNLELTSDFIVMASTLLEIKSKMLLPKQTQKEDEENEEDPRDELVQKLLEYERFKKVTEILMEQEKYEMKSFLNLKRIFHI
;
A
#
# COMPACT_ATOMS: atom_id res chain seq x y z
N MET A 1 -18.16 25.17 -11.87
CA MET A 1 -17.79 24.55 -10.59
C MET A 1 -16.59 23.67 -10.88
N ASN A 2 -15.37 24.13 -10.57
CA ASN A 2 -14.19 23.27 -10.63
C ASN A 2 -14.21 22.45 -9.34
N TYR A 3 -14.49 21.15 -9.46
CA TYR A 3 -14.25 20.23 -8.36
C TYR A 3 -12.75 19.99 -8.29
N ASN A 4 -12.10 20.55 -7.28
CA ASN A 4 -10.71 20.21 -6.95
C ASN A 4 -10.76 18.83 -6.30
N ILE A 5 -10.49 17.79 -7.08
CA ILE A 5 -10.28 16.44 -6.56
C ILE A 5 -8.81 16.38 -6.17
N GLU A 6 -8.51 16.56 -4.89
CA GLU A 6 -7.16 16.34 -4.38
C GLU A 6 -6.96 14.82 -4.23
N LEU A 7 -6.09 14.24 -5.07
CA LEU A 7 -5.63 12.87 -4.89
C LEU A 7 -4.61 12.84 -3.74
N GLU A 8 -4.78 11.89 -2.83
CA GLU A 8 -3.79 11.60 -1.79
C GLU A 8 -2.49 11.11 -2.47
N VAL A 9 -1.37 11.77 -2.19
CA VAL A 9 -0.06 11.39 -2.73
C VAL A 9 0.51 10.25 -1.88
N TYR A 10 0.42 9.03 -2.41
CA TYR A 10 0.99 7.84 -1.76
C TYR A 10 2.49 7.69 -2.05
N ASN A 11 3.23 7.13 -1.09
CA ASN A 11 4.68 6.89 -1.22
C ASN A 11 5.02 5.60 -1.99
N GLY A 12 4.04 5.00 -2.66
CA GLY A 12 4.19 3.78 -3.44
C GLY A 12 2.94 2.89 -3.42
N PRO A 13 2.95 1.77 -4.15
CA PRO A 13 1.79 0.90 -4.29
C PRO A 13 1.38 0.20 -2.99
N TYR A 14 2.34 -0.19 -2.13
CA TYR A 14 2.03 -0.81 -0.83
C TYR A 14 1.33 0.16 0.13
N ASP A 15 1.70 1.45 0.08
CA ASP A 15 1.08 2.50 0.89
C ASP A 15 -0.40 2.67 0.53
N LEU A 16 -0.68 2.73 -0.78
CA LEU A 16 -2.05 2.75 -1.30
C LEU A 16 -2.82 1.49 -0.88
N ILE A 17 -2.26 0.30 -1.05
CA ILE A 17 -2.97 -0.95 -0.69
C ILE A 17 -3.28 -0.99 0.81
N LEU A 18 -2.33 -0.61 1.68
CA LEU A 18 -2.59 -0.54 3.12
C LEU A 18 -3.69 0.46 3.46
N ASP A 19 -3.71 1.60 2.78
CA ASP A 19 -4.75 2.60 2.98
C ASP A 19 -6.12 2.07 2.52
N LEU A 20 -6.19 1.37 1.38
CA LEU A 20 -7.40 0.70 0.92
C LEU A 20 -7.86 -0.38 1.92
N VAL A 21 -6.97 -1.23 2.42
CA VAL A 21 -7.30 -2.25 3.43
C VAL A 21 -7.91 -1.61 4.67
N LYS A 22 -7.30 -0.51 5.16
CA LYS A 22 -7.81 0.26 6.31
C LYS A 22 -9.15 0.93 6.03
N LYS A 23 -9.32 1.58 4.87
CA LYS A 23 -10.56 2.28 4.48
C LYS A 23 -11.76 1.34 4.35
N ASN A 24 -11.53 0.09 3.95
CA ASN A 24 -12.57 -0.93 3.84
C ASN A 24 -12.75 -1.76 5.13
N GLU A 25 -12.07 -1.42 6.22
CA GLU A 25 -12.10 -2.16 7.49
C GLU A 25 -11.77 -3.66 7.34
N LEU A 26 -10.91 -4.00 6.37
CA LEU A 26 -10.53 -5.38 6.07
C LEU A 26 -9.41 -5.86 6.98
N ASP A 27 -9.42 -7.16 7.30
CA ASP A 27 -8.26 -7.81 7.91
C ASP A 27 -7.15 -7.97 6.85
N ILE A 28 -5.93 -7.57 7.21
CA ILE A 28 -4.75 -7.72 6.35
C ILE A 28 -4.42 -9.19 6.06
N TYR A 29 -4.88 -10.13 6.90
CA TYR A 29 -4.74 -11.56 6.68
C TYR A 29 -5.82 -12.14 5.76
N ASP A 30 -6.97 -11.46 5.60
CA ASP A 30 -8.06 -11.90 4.73
C ASP A 30 -8.47 -10.81 3.75
N ILE A 31 -7.53 -10.47 2.87
CA ILE A 31 -7.74 -9.42 1.88
C ILE A 31 -8.67 -9.92 0.77
N GLU A 32 -9.78 -9.19 0.57
CA GLU A 32 -10.63 -9.33 -0.61
C GLU A 32 -9.92 -8.79 -1.86
N ILE A 33 -9.11 -9.62 -2.52
CA ILE A 33 -8.34 -9.23 -3.71
C ILE A 33 -9.21 -8.62 -4.80
N ASN A 34 -10.43 -9.11 -4.98
CA ASN A 34 -11.35 -8.55 -5.97
C ASN A 34 -11.65 -7.07 -5.73
N LEU A 35 -11.87 -6.69 -4.47
CA LEU A 35 -12.18 -5.33 -4.07
C LEU A 35 -10.93 -4.44 -4.18
N ILE A 36 -9.82 -4.87 -3.57
CA ILE A 36 -8.56 -4.12 -3.58
C ILE A 36 -8.05 -3.88 -5.00
N THR A 37 -8.04 -4.91 -5.86
CA THR A 37 -7.62 -4.75 -7.26
C THR A 37 -8.48 -3.76 -8.01
N SER A 38 -9.80 -3.74 -7.75
CA SER A 38 -10.71 -2.81 -8.44
C SER A 38 -10.45 -1.36 -8.01
N GLN A 39 -10.32 -1.11 -6.70
CA GLN A 39 -10.03 0.22 -6.16
C GLN A 39 -8.62 0.71 -6.54
N PHE A 40 -7.64 -0.19 -6.57
CA PHE A 40 -6.28 0.14 -7.00
C PHE A 40 -6.24 0.59 -8.47
N LEU A 41 -6.96 -0.10 -9.36
CA LEU A 41 -7.07 0.28 -10.77
C LEU A 41 -7.88 1.58 -10.96
N GLU A 42 -8.86 1.84 -10.12
CA GLU A 42 -9.60 3.09 -10.11
C GLU A 42 -8.70 4.28 -9.75
N TYR A 43 -7.84 4.12 -8.73
CA TYR A 43 -6.84 5.12 -8.39
C TYR A 43 -5.89 5.41 -9.56
N ILE A 44 -5.34 4.37 -10.20
CA ILE A 44 -4.44 4.54 -11.36
C ILE A 44 -5.14 5.33 -12.48
N LYS A 45 -6.39 5.01 -12.79
CA LYS A 45 -7.17 5.74 -13.80
C LYS A 45 -7.37 7.21 -13.42
N ALA A 46 -7.67 7.50 -12.16
CA ALA A 46 -7.83 8.87 -11.70
C ALA A 46 -6.51 9.67 -11.82
N VAL A 47 -5.36 9.06 -11.51
CA VAL A 47 -4.03 9.66 -11.70
C VAL A 47 -3.77 9.94 -13.19
N GLU A 48 -4.07 8.99 -14.08
CA GLU A 48 -3.93 9.16 -15.54
C GLU A 48 -4.84 10.26 -16.09
N GLU A 49 -6.10 10.33 -15.66
CA GLU A 49 -7.06 11.36 -16.08
C GLU A 49 -6.61 12.78 -15.69
N LEU A 50 -5.92 12.91 -14.56
CA LEU A 50 -5.33 14.17 -14.11
C LEU A 50 -3.95 14.47 -14.75
N ASN A 51 -3.49 13.64 -15.69
CA ASN A 51 -2.16 13.72 -16.34
C ASN A 51 -1.00 13.73 -15.33
N LEU A 52 -1.15 13.01 -14.22
CA LEU A 52 -0.10 12.84 -13.24
C LEU A 52 0.80 11.66 -13.63
N GLU A 53 2.10 11.78 -13.34
CA GLU A 53 3.07 10.74 -13.69
C GLU A 53 2.98 9.55 -12.74
N LEU A 54 2.67 8.37 -13.29
CA LEU A 54 2.64 7.12 -12.53
C LEU A 54 4.04 6.47 -12.56
N THR A 55 4.51 5.96 -11.44
CA THR A 55 5.78 5.22 -11.40
C THR A 55 5.62 3.79 -11.90
N SER A 56 6.71 3.17 -12.37
CA SER A 56 6.73 1.78 -12.83
C SER A 56 6.21 0.79 -11.79
N ASP A 57 6.40 1.10 -10.50
CA ASP A 57 6.04 0.22 -9.39
C ASP A 57 4.53 0.01 -9.29
N PHE A 58 3.73 1.00 -9.64
CA PHE A 58 2.27 0.86 -9.68
C PHE A 58 1.82 -0.07 -10.80
N ILE A 59 2.47 -0.03 -11.97
CA ILE A 59 2.17 -0.91 -13.10
C ILE A 59 2.53 -2.36 -12.74
N VAL A 60 3.68 -2.56 -12.12
CA VAL A 60 4.10 -3.87 -11.62
C VAL A 60 3.07 -4.39 -10.62
N MET A 61 2.67 -3.57 -9.63
CA MET A 61 1.67 -3.98 -8.64
C MET A 61 0.30 -4.27 -9.26
N ALA A 62 -0.16 -3.46 -10.22
CA ALA A 62 -1.42 -3.71 -10.92
C ALA A 62 -1.40 -5.09 -11.61
N SER A 63 -0.27 -5.43 -12.22
CA SER A 63 -0.07 -6.72 -12.88
C SER A 63 -0.09 -7.87 -11.87
N THR A 64 0.60 -7.70 -10.73
CA THR A 64 0.59 -8.68 -9.62
C THR A 64 -0.82 -8.89 -9.07
N LEU A 65 -1.58 -7.83 -8.82
CA LEU A 65 -2.95 -7.90 -8.31
C LEU A 65 -3.90 -8.60 -9.29
N LEU A 66 -3.74 -8.37 -10.59
CA LEU A 66 -4.50 -9.05 -11.64
C LEU A 66 -4.13 -10.53 -11.74
N GLU A 67 -2.85 -10.87 -11.59
CA GLU A 67 -2.37 -12.26 -11.57
C GLU A 67 -2.96 -13.03 -10.38
N ILE A 68 -2.89 -12.47 -9.17
CA ILE A 68 -3.47 -13.08 -7.96
C ILE A 68 -4.98 -13.27 -8.15
N LYS A 69 -5.68 -12.23 -8.63
CA LYS A 69 -7.12 -12.31 -8.93
C LYS A 69 -7.44 -13.42 -9.92
N SER A 70 -6.65 -13.55 -10.99
CA SER A 70 -6.82 -14.60 -12.00
C SER A 70 -6.65 -15.99 -11.38
N LYS A 71 -5.56 -16.21 -10.63
CA LYS A 71 -5.29 -17.49 -9.94
C LYS A 71 -6.43 -17.88 -8.98
N MET A 72 -6.98 -16.93 -8.23
CA MET A 72 -8.09 -17.18 -7.30
C MET A 72 -9.42 -17.53 -7.99
N LEU A 73 -9.62 -17.09 -9.23
CA LEU A 73 -10.85 -17.35 -10.00
C LEU A 73 -10.79 -18.65 -10.80
N LEU A 74 -9.60 -19.20 -11.04
CA LEU A 74 -9.43 -20.41 -11.83
C LEU A 74 -9.87 -21.65 -11.02
N PRO A 75 -10.60 -22.60 -11.62
CA PRO A 75 -10.96 -23.85 -10.95
C PRO A 75 -9.69 -24.64 -10.63
N LYS A 76 -9.54 -25.05 -9.37
CA LYS A 76 -8.46 -25.94 -8.93
C LYS A 76 -8.48 -27.19 -9.80
N GLN A 77 -7.40 -27.43 -10.54
CA GLN A 77 -7.33 -28.61 -11.40
C GLN A 77 -7.42 -29.84 -10.49
N THR A 78 -8.41 -30.68 -10.76
CA THR A 78 -8.68 -31.90 -10.00
C THR A 78 -7.64 -32.97 -10.36
N GLN A 79 -6.36 -32.70 -10.14
CA GLN A 79 -5.29 -33.70 -10.20
C GLN A 79 -4.98 -34.13 -8.77
N LYS A 80 -5.43 -35.34 -8.45
CA LYS A 80 -5.56 -35.95 -7.12
C LYS A 80 -4.24 -36.24 -6.37
N GLU A 81 -3.14 -35.54 -6.66
CA GLU A 81 -1.84 -35.91 -6.07
C GLU A 81 -1.07 -34.78 -5.36
N ASP A 82 -1.51 -33.51 -5.43
CA ASP A 82 -0.78 -32.39 -4.79
C ASP A 82 -1.67 -31.44 -3.95
N GLU A 83 -2.74 -31.94 -3.32
CA GLU A 83 -3.69 -31.11 -2.56
C GLU A 83 -3.11 -30.47 -1.27
N GLU A 84 -1.90 -30.82 -0.82
CA GLU A 84 -1.33 -30.34 0.45
C GLU A 84 -0.39 -29.13 0.35
N ASN A 85 -0.01 -28.65 -0.84
CA ASN A 85 1.01 -27.59 -0.98
C ASN A 85 0.61 -26.36 -1.82
N GLU A 86 -0.68 -26.17 -2.14
CA GLU A 86 -1.09 -24.97 -2.87
C GLU A 86 -1.17 -23.78 -1.90
N GLU A 87 -0.03 -23.08 -1.75
CA GLU A 87 0.13 -21.82 -0.99
C GLU A 87 -0.92 -20.80 -1.45
N ASP A 88 -1.51 -20.03 -0.52
CA ASP A 88 -2.51 -19.02 -0.92
C ASP A 88 -1.81 -18.01 -1.83
N PRO A 89 -2.30 -17.76 -3.07
CA PRO A 89 -1.65 -16.82 -3.97
C PRO A 89 -1.53 -15.40 -3.40
N ARG A 90 -2.23 -15.10 -2.29
CA ARG A 90 -2.15 -13.84 -1.55
C ARG A 90 -0.99 -13.79 -0.55
N ASP A 91 -0.42 -14.92 -0.13
CA ASP A 91 0.49 -14.99 1.02
C ASP A 91 1.71 -14.07 0.85
N GLU A 92 2.33 -14.09 -0.33
CA GLU A 92 3.48 -13.22 -0.61
C GLU A 92 3.12 -11.72 -0.49
N LEU A 93 1.95 -11.33 -0.98
CA LEU A 93 1.47 -9.95 -0.90
C LEU A 93 1.22 -9.55 0.56
N VAL A 94 0.55 -10.41 1.33
CA VAL A 94 0.25 -10.17 2.76
C VAL A 94 1.54 -9.99 3.56
N GLN A 95 2.54 -10.86 3.35
CA GLN A 95 3.83 -10.75 4.04
C GLN A 95 4.52 -9.41 3.75
N LYS A 96 4.55 -8.98 2.48
CA LYS A 96 5.15 -7.68 2.11
C LYS A 96 4.37 -6.50 2.67
N LEU A 97 3.03 -6.58 2.72
CA LEU A 97 2.21 -5.52 3.33
C LEU A 97 2.47 -5.40 4.83
N LEU A 98 2.59 -6.52 5.54
CA LEU A 98 2.95 -6.54 6.97
C LEU A 98 4.35 -5.97 7.21
N GLU A 99 5.32 -6.34 6.38
CA GLU A 99 6.68 -5.80 6.44
C GLU A 99 6.68 -4.29 6.23
N TYR A 100 6.01 -3.81 5.18
CA TYR A 100 5.89 -2.39 4.89
C TYR A 100 5.18 -1.64 6.03
N GLU A 101 4.10 -2.19 6.60
CA GLU A 101 3.39 -1.58 7.74
C GLU A 101 4.30 -1.42 8.96
N ARG A 102 5.15 -2.42 9.25
CA ARG A 102 6.13 -2.36 10.33
C ARG A 102 7.15 -1.27 10.09
N PHE A 103 7.72 -1.18 8.88
CA PHE A 103 8.65 -0.12 8.54
C PHE A 103 8.00 1.26 8.62
N LYS A 104 6.77 1.41 8.11
CA LYS A 104 6.01 2.65 8.19
C LYS A 104 5.85 3.12 9.65
N LYS A 105 5.46 2.23 10.57
CA LYS A 105 5.38 2.53 12.01
C LYS A 105 6.71 2.98 12.60
N VAL A 106 7.81 2.31 12.25
CA VAL A 106 9.15 2.70 12.73
C VAL A 106 9.55 4.06 12.18
N THR A 107 9.29 4.33 10.90
CA THR A 107 9.58 5.65 10.30
C THR A 107 8.79 6.77 10.96
N GLU A 108 7.52 6.54 11.31
CA GLU A 108 6.69 7.52 12.02
C GLU A 108 7.28 7.87 13.39
N ILE A 109 7.75 6.86 14.15
CA ILE A 109 8.42 7.06 15.44
C ILE A 109 9.71 7.87 15.27
N LEU A 110 10.54 7.53 14.30
CA LEU A 110 11.81 8.23 14.04
C LEU A 110 11.57 9.68 13.62
N MET A 111 10.57 9.93 12.77
CA MET A 111 10.17 11.29 12.38
C MET A 111 9.65 12.10 13.58
N GLU A 112 8.96 11.48 14.52
CA GLU A 112 8.52 12.16 15.74
C GLU A 112 9.73 12.55 16.60
N GLN A 113 10.68 11.63 16.79
CA GLN A 113 11.93 11.88 17.52
C GLN A 113 12.76 13.01 16.90
N GLU A 114 12.96 12.98 15.59
CA GLU A 114 13.65 14.05 14.85
C GLU A 114 12.98 15.41 15.09
N LYS A 115 11.64 15.48 15.05
CA LYS A 115 10.90 16.71 15.33
C LYS A 115 11.11 17.21 16.77
N TYR A 116 11.15 16.32 17.76
CA TYR A 116 11.43 16.71 19.14
C TYR A 116 12.86 17.25 19.30
N GLU A 117 13.85 16.58 18.72
CA GLU A 117 15.25 17.02 18.76
C GLU A 117 15.42 18.38 18.09
N MET A 118 14.85 18.56 16.89
CA MET A 118 14.93 19.82 16.16
C MET A 118 14.31 20.98 16.95
N LYS A 119 13.16 20.76 17.61
CA LYS A 119 12.55 21.76 18.51
C LYS A 119 13.46 22.09 19.70
N SER A 120 14.10 21.10 20.29
CA SER A 120 15.06 21.29 21.39
C SER A 120 16.25 22.15 20.96
N PHE A 121 16.87 21.82 19.82
CA PHE A 121 17.98 22.58 19.24
C PHE A 121 17.60 24.04 18.93
N LEU A 122 16.43 24.28 18.31
CA LEU A 122 15.95 25.64 18.01
C LEU A 122 15.71 26.46 19.28
N ASN A 123 15.16 25.84 20.32
CA ASN A 123 14.94 26.50 21.61
C ASN A 123 16.27 26.86 22.29
N LEU A 124 17.26 25.95 22.26
CA LEU A 124 18.60 26.21 22.79
C LEU A 124 19.24 27.41 22.07
N LYS A 125 19.17 27.43 20.73
CA LYS A 125 19.73 28.50 19.90
C LYS A 125 19.09 29.86 20.20
N ARG A 126 17.78 29.89 20.42
CA ARG A 126 17.03 31.09 20.82
C ARG A 126 17.42 31.61 22.21
N ILE A 127 17.65 30.71 23.17
CA ILE A 127 18.03 31.07 24.56
C ILE A 127 19.47 31.58 24.61
N PHE A 128 20.39 30.96 23.87
CA PHE A 128 21.81 31.28 23.94
C PHE A 128 22.31 32.32 22.92
N HIS A 129 21.45 32.84 22.03
CA HIS A 129 21.80 33.90 21.06
C HIS A 129 23.07 33.58 20.23
N ILE A 130 23.19 32.32 19.80
CA ILE A 130 24.20 31.87 18.82
C ILE A 130 23.50 31.58 17.49
#